data_AF-A0A1E4B1N2-F1
#
_entry.id   AF-A0A1E4B1N2-F1
#
_cell.length_a   1.000
_cell.length_b   1.000
_cell.length_c   1.000
_cell.angle_alpha   90.00
_cell.angle_beta   90.00
_cell.angle_gamma   90.00
#
_symmetry.space_group_name_H-M   'P 1'
#
loop_
_entity.id
_entity.type
_entity.pdbx_description
1 polymer ?
#
loop_
_entity_poly.entity_id
_entity_poly.type
_entity_poly.pdbx_seq_one_letter_code
_entity_poly.pdbx_strand_id
1 'polypeptide(L)'
;MTTLRVILVALVIALGTVLLGWWAVPVVAAAYGVVARRSRFPGLIAAAGAALAWGGYLGVAALGGAPVRSFSPSLAASMQLPAWAPFMATLAFPALLAAPAAYLGARVMGRYLPPS
;
A
#
# COMPACT_ATOMS: atom_id res chain seq x y z
N MET A 1 13.58 14.25 -0.17
CA MET A 1 13.55 13.09 0.78
C MET A 1 12.24 12.29 0.75
N THR A 2 11.11 12.85 0.32
CA THR A 2 9.81 12.12 0.28
C THR A 2 9.83 10.90 -0.64
N THR A 3 10.41 11.01 -1.84
CA THR A 3 10.53 9.91 -2.80
C THR A 3 11.32 8.73 -2.25
N LEU A 4 12.46 8.99 -1.59
CA LEU A 4 13.25 7.95 -0.93
C LEU A 4 12.43 7.22 0.15
N ARG A 5 11.63 7.93 0.94
CA ARG A 5 10.75 7.31 1.94
C ARG A 5 9.68 6.44 1.30
N VAL A 6 9.07 6.91 0.20
CA VAL A 6 8.10 6.12 -0.57
C VAL A 6 8.74 4.84 -1.08
N ILE A 7 9.95 4.90 -1.65
CA ILE A 7 10.68 3.73 -2.14
C ILE A 7 11.00 2.76 -1.00
N LEU A 8 11.51 3.26 0.13
CA LEU A 8 11.82 2.40 1.28
C LEU A 8 10.55 1.72 1.84
N VAL A 9 9.46 2.47 1.99
CA VAL A 9 8.17 1.89 2.42
C VAL A 9 7.67 0.86 1.41
N ALA A 10 7.78 1.14 0.11
CA ALA A 10 7.41 0.18 -0.93
C ALA A 10 8.22 -1.12 -0.83
N LEU A 11 9.53 -1.03 -0.63
CA LEU A 11 10.39 -2.22 -0.49
C LEU A 11 10.05 -3.04 0.76
N VAL A 12 9.81 -2.39 1.91
CA VAL A 12 9.45 -3.10 3.14
C VAL A 12 8.07 -3.73 3.03
N ILE A 13 7.09 -3.03 2.43
CA ILE A 13 5.76 -3.60 2.18
C ILE A 13 5.83 -4.76 1.19
N ALA A 14 6.60 -4.64 0.11
CA ALA A 14 6.77 -5.70 -0.87
C ALA A 14 7.38 -6.95 -0.22
N LEU A 15 8.48 -6.78 0.52
CA LEU A 15 9.12 -7.89 1.23
C LEU A 15 8.19 -8.51 2.29
N GLY A 16 7.52 -7.68 3.08
CA GLY A 16 6.55 -8.14 4.07
C GLY A 16 5.40 -8.92 3.43
N THR A 17 4.93 -8.48 2.26
CA THR A 17 3.84 -9.15 1.53
C THR A 17 4.25 -10.54 1.04
N VAL A 18 5.50 -10.71 0.60
CA VAL A 18 6.04 -12.02 0.20
C VAL A 18 6.15 -12.96 1.40
N LEU A 19 6.53 -12.44 2.58
CA LEU A 19 6.81 -13.27 3.75
C LEU A 19 5.57 -13.56 4.62
N LEU A 20 4.67 -12.60 4.76
CA LEU A 20 3.54 -12.61 5.71
C LEU A 20 2.18 -12.48 5.01
N GLY A 21 2.17 -12.41 3.68
CA GLY A 21 0.97 -12.14 2.90
C GLY A 21 0.48 -10.70 3.03
N TRP A 22 -0.74 -10.46 2.54
CA TRP A 22 -1.34 -9.13 2.42
C TRP A 22 -1.51 -8.36 3.75
N TRP A 23 -1.52 -9.05 4.89
CA TRP A 23 -1.54 -8.43 6.23
C TRP A 23 -0.32 -7.57 6.53
N ALA A 24 0.80 -7.78 5.82
CA ALA A 24 1.99 -6.96 5.98
C ALA A 24 1.72 -5.48 5.67
N VAL A 25 0.80 -5.15 4.76
CA VAL A 25 0.51 -3.76 4.35
C VAL A 25 0.11 -2.89 5.54
N PRO A 26 -0.98 -3.18 6.27
CA PRO A 26 -1.38 -2.35 7.40
C PRO A 26 -0.34 -2.40 8.54
N VAL A 27 0.31 -3.54 8.80
CA VAL A 27 1.29 -3.66 9.90
C VAL A 27 2.53 -2.79 9.64
N VAL A 28 3.13 -2.91 8.44
CA VAL A 28 4.29 -2.12 8.05
C VAL A 28 3.92 -0.64 7.95
N ALA A 29 2.74 -0.31 7.42
CA ALA A 29 2.30 1.07 7.33
C ALA A 29 2.09 1.70 8.72
N ALA A 30 1.51 0.97 9.67
CA ALA A 30 1.39 1.42 11.06
C ALA A 30 2.76 1.62 11.72
N ALA A 31 3.68 0.66 11.58
CA ALA A 31 5.04 0.79 12.08
C ALA A 31 5.77 2.00 11.46
N TYR A 32 5.62 2.21 10.16
CA TYR A 32 6.11 3.41 9.48
C TYR A 32 5.51 4.68 10.07
N GLY A 33 4.21 4.71 10.35
CA GLY A 33 3.53 5.83 11.02
C GLY A 33 4.17 6.20 12.36
N VAL A 34 4.50 5.20 13.20
CA VAL A 34 5.16 5.38 14.50
C VAL A 34 6.55 6.02 14.34
N VAL A 35 7.35 5.51 13.39
CA VAL A 35 8.71 6.00 13.11
C VAL A 35 8.67 7.39 12.47
N ALA A 36 7.79 7.59 11.50
CA ALA A 36 7.65 8.81 10.72
C ALA A 36 6.62 9.80 11.32
N ARG A 37 6.37 9.74 12.62
CA ARG A 37 5.39 10.60 13.34
C ARG A 37 5.58 12.11 13.14
N ARG A 38 6.80 12.56 12.80
CA ARG A 38 7.13 13.96 12.48
C ARG A 38 6.87 14.33 11.01
N SER A 39 6.51 13.36 10.16
CA SER A 39 6.15 13.63 8.78
C SER A 39 4.80 14.34 8.72
N ARG A 40 4.69 15.33 7.83
CA ARG A 40 3.44 16.09 7.63
C ARG A 40 2.30 15.22 7.08
N PHE A 41 2.63 14.19 6.29
CA PHE A 41 1.64 13.34 5.60
C PHE A 41 2.08 11.86 5.58
N PRO A 42 2.18 11.18 6.73
CA PRO A 42 2.66 9.80 6.80
C PRO A 42 1.74 8.84 6.02
N GLY A 43 0.43 9.10 6.02
CA GLY A 43 -0.54 8.31 5.26
C GLY A 43 -0.35 8.37 3.74
N LEU A 44 -0.05 9.55 3.17
CA LEU A 44 0.18 9.68 1.72
C LEU A 44 1.45 8.95 1.28
N ILE A 45 2.51 9.01 2.09
CA ILE A 45 3.76 8.28 1.80
C ILE A 45 3.52 6.78 1.86
N ALA A 46 2.78 6.30 2.87
CA ALA A 46 2.45 4.90 3.01
C ALA A 46 1.54 4.41 1.88
N ALA A 47 0.53 5.20 1.49
CA ALA A 47 -0.35 4.89 0.37
C ALA A 47 0.42 4.79 -0.96
N ALA A 48 1.27 5.77 -1.27
CA ALA A 48 2.09 5.75 -2.47
C ALA A 48 3.08 4.56 -2.46
N GLY A 49 3.69 4.28 -1.31
CA GLY A 49 4.59 3.13 -1.15
C GLY A 49 3.87 1.79 -1.34
N ALA A 50 2.67 1.64 -0.77
CA ALA A 50 1.86 0.43 -0.90
C ALA A 50 1.36 0.22 -2.33
N ALA A 51 0.90 1.28 -3.00
CA ALA A 51 0.52 1.24 -4.42
C ALA A 51 1.71 0.85 -5.31
N LEU A 52 2.90 1.40 -5.04
CA LEU A 52 4.12 1.05 -5.76
C LEU A 52 4.56 -0.39 -5.51
N ALA A 53 4.45 -0.88 -4.27
CA ALA A 53 4.76 -2.27 -3.94
C ALA A 53 3.85 -3.25 -4.71
N TRP A 54 2.54 -2.99 -4.71
CA TRP A 54 1.59 -3.81 -5.46
C TRP A 54 1.76 -3.69 -6.98
N GLY A 55 1.97 -2.48 -7.49
CA GLY A 55 2.24 -2.26 -8.92
C GLY A 55 3.50 -2.97 -9.37
N GLY A 56 4.56 -2.93 -8.55
CA GLY A 56 5.80 -3.68 -8.78
C GLY A 56 5.56 -5.19 -8.77
N TYR A 57 4.84 -5.71 -7.77
CA TYR A 57 4.47 -7.13 -7.70
C TYR A 57 3.71 -7.60 -8.95
N LEU A 58 2.70 -6.84 -9.40
CA LEU A 58 1.96 -7.13 -10.62
C LEU A 58 2.85 -7.06 -11.87
N GLY A 59 3.78 -6.10 -11.92
CA GLY A 59 4.76 -5.99 -13.00
C GLY A 59 5.67 -7.21 -13.08
N VAL A 60 6.21 -7.67 -11.95
CA VAL A 60 7.03 -8.90 -11.88
C VAL A 60 6.20 -10.13 -12.26
N ALA A 61 4.96 -10.24 -11.76
CA ALA A 61 4.07 -11.34 -12.12
C ALA A 61 3.78 -11.38 -13.62
N ALA A 62 3.56 -10.22 -14.25
CA ALA A 62 3.35 -10.12 -15.69
C ALA A 62 4.59 -10.57 -16.50
N LEU A 63 5.80 -10.22 -16.03
CA LEU A 63 7.05 -10.71 -16.63
C LEU A 63 7.25 -12.22 -16.45
N GLY A 64 6.74 -12.78 -15.35
CA GLY A 64 6.72 -14.22 -15.08
C GLY A 64 5.64 -15.00 -15.85
N GLY A 65 4.90 -14.35 -16.76
CA GLY A 65 3.87 -14.99 -17.58
C GLY A 65 2.49 -15.10 -16.93
N ALA A 66 2.27 -14.47 -15.76
CA ALA A 66 0.95 -14.46 -15.15
C ALA A 66 -0.06 -13.69 -16.03
N PRO A 67 -1.33 -14.13 -16.09
CA PRO A 67 -2.35 -13.57 -16.96
C PRO A 67 -2.90 -12.21 -16.47
N VAL A 68 -2.05 -11.30 -16.01
CA VAL A 68 -2.45 -9.99 -15.46
C VAL A 68 -3.20 -9.15 -16.51
N ARG A 69 -2.75 -9.19 -17.77
CA ARG A 69 -3.36 -8.43 -18.88
C ARG A 69 -4.71 -9.00 -19.32
N SER A 70 -4.92 -10.30 -19.25
CA SER A 70 -6.18 -10.95 -19.65
C SER A 70 -7.19 -11.03 -18.51
N PHE A 71 -6.72 -11.12 -17.26
CA PHE A 71 -7.58 -11.20 -16.07
C PHE A 71 -8.41 -9.93 -15.85
N SER A 72 -7.80 -8.74 -15.93
CA SER A 72 -8.52 -7.48 -15.65
C SER A 72 -9.70 -7.25 -16.63
N PRO A 73 -9.55 -7.42 -17.95
CA PRO A 73 -10.69 -7.34 -18.89
C PRO A 73 -11.78 -8.38 -18.62
N SER A 74 -11.41 -9.62 -18.32
CA SER A 74 -12.39 -10.68 -18.02
C SER A 74 -13.20 -10.36 -16.76
N LEU A 75 -12.53 -9.93 -15.69
CA LEU A 75 -13.19 -9.52 -14.45
C LEU A 75 -14.08 -8.29 -14.66
N ALA A 76 -13.59 -7.30 -15.42
CA ALA A 76 -14.36 -6.11 -15.76
C ALA A 76 -15.63 -6.44 -16.55
N ALA A 77 -15.54 -7.34 -17.54
CA ALA A 77 -16.68 -7.80 -18.32
C ALA A 77 -17.75 -8.47 -17.44
N SER A 78 -17.33 -9.34 -16.52
CA SER A 78 -18.23 -9.99 -15.57
C SER A 78 -18.93 -9.00 -14.63
N MET A 79 -18.24 -7.93 -14.24
CA MET A 79 -18.78 -6.89 -13.35
C MET A 79 -19.48 -5.75 -14.09
N GLN A 80 -19.53 -5.78 -15.43
CA GLN A 80 -20.03 -4.69 -16.28
C GLN A 80 -19.33 -3.35 -16.01
N LEU A 81 -18.02 -3.40 -15.73
CA LEU A 81 -17.19 -2.23 -15.44
C LEU A 81 -16.23 -1.92 -16.60
N PRO A 82 -15.67 -0.70 -16.66
CA PRO A 82 -14.56 -0.40 -17.56
C PRO A 82 -13.35 -1.31 -17.29
N ALA A 83 -12.64 -1.71 -18.34
CA ALA A 83 -11.51 -2.66 -18.27
C ALA A 83 -10.38 -2.26 -17.30
N TRP A 84 -10.22 -0.95 -17.06
CA TRP A 84 -9.20 -0.40 -16.16
C TRP A 84 -9.63 -0.42 -14.68
N ALA A 85 -10.93 -0.55 -14.37
CA ALA A 85 -11.44 -0.42 -13.02
C ALA A 85 -10.91 -1.50 -12.05
N PRO A 86 -10.85 -2.79 -12.42
CA PRO A 86 -10.31 -3.81 -11.51
C PRO A 86 -8.82 -3.62 -11.24
N PHE A 87 -8.05 -3.19 -12.25
CA PHE A 87 -6.64 -2.88 -12.08
C PHE A 87 -6.44 -1.71 -11.10
N MET A 88 -7.21 -0.63 -11.24
CA MET A 88 -7.16 0.50 -10.31
C MET A 88 -7.61 0.11 -8.91
N ALA A 89 -8.65 -0.72 -8.77
CA ALA A 89 -9.07 -1.25 -7.49
C ALA A 89 -7.96 -2.08 -6.80
N THR A 90 -7.22 -2.87 -7.59
CA THR A 90 -6.10 -3.68 -7.09
C THR A 90 -4.95 -2.81 -6.56
N LEU A 91 -4.70 -1.65 -7.16
CA LEU A 91 -3.70 -0.69 -6.66
C LEU A 91 -4.23 0.17 -5.51
N ALA A 92 -5.51 0.52 -5.54
CA ALA A 92 -6.14 1.35 -4.53
C ALA A 92 -6.30 0.61 -3.20
N PHE A 93 -6.60 -0.69 -3.24
CA PHE A 93 -6.76 -1.52 -2.05
C PHE A 93 -5.60 -1.42 -1.03
N PRO A 94 -4.34 -1.71 -1.39
CA PRO A 94 -3.22 -1.60 -0.46
C PRO A 94 -2.94 -0.15 -0.06
N ALA A 95 -3.20 0.82 -0.93
CA ALA A 95 -3.04 2.23 -0.63
C ALA A 95 -4.03 2.71 0.45
N LEU A 96 -5.30 2.29 0.32
CA LEU A 96 -6.38 2.56 1.26
C LEU A 96 -6.21 1.82 2.58
N LEU A 97 -5.50 0.70 2.61
CA LEU A 97 -5.10 0.03 3.86
C LEU A 97 -3.92 0.74 4.55
N ALA A 98 -2.91 1.13 3.77
CA ALA A 98 -1.69 1.71 4.30
C ALA A 98 -1.89 3.13 4.85
N ALA A 99 -2.68 3.98 4.18
CA ALA A 99 -2.94 5.34 4.62
C ALA A 99 -3.49 5.44 6.08
N PRO A 100 -4.63 4.82 6.41
CA PRO A 100 -5.21 4.89 7.75
C PRO A 100 -4.32 4.21 8.78
N ALA A 101 -3.68 3.08 8.44
CA ALA A 101 -2.75 2.41 9.34
C ALA A 101 -1.56 3.30 9.72
N ALA A 102 -0.95 3.98 8.75
CA ALA A 102 0.13 4.93 9.02
C ALA A 102 -0.32 6.15 9.84
N TYR A 103 -1.53 6.66 9.59
CA TYR A 103 -2.09 7.72 10.43
C TYR A 103 -2.34 7.24 11.86
N LEU A 104 -2.88 6.03 12.03
CA LEU A 104 -3.10 5.43 13.34
C LEU A 104 -1.78 5.27 14.09
N GLY A 105 -0.75 4.69 13.47
CA GLY A 105 0.57 4.54 14.06
C GLY A 105 1.21 5.87 14.46
N ALA A 106 1.09 6.89 13.61
CA ALA A 106 1.58 8.23 13.93
C ALA A 106 0.84 8.86 15.13
N ARG A 107 -0.46 8.58 15.28
CA ARG A 107 -1.28 9.09 16.40
C ARG A 107 -1.02 8.35 17.72
N VAL A 108 -0.85 7.03 17.69
CA VAL A 108 -0.57 6.21 18.89
C VAL A 108 0.66 6.73 19.62
N MET A 109 1.70 7.15 18.89
CA MET A 109 2.92 7.68 19.50
C MET A 109 2.87 9.19 19.81
N GLY A 110 1.79 9.87 19.41
CA GLY A 110 1.59 11.31 19.63
C GLY A 110 0.61 11.67 20.74
N ARG A 111 -0.28 10.75 21.19
CA ARG A 111 -1.42 11.09 22.07
C ARG A 111 -1.88 9.97 23.03
N TYR A 112 -0.99 9.51 23.91
CA TYR A 112 -1.41 8.98 25.22
C TYR A 112 -0.94 9.88 26.38
N LEU A 113 -0.84 11.19 26.15
CA LEU A 113 -0.84 12.17 27.23
C LEU A 113 -2.17 12.94 27.16
N PRO A 114 -3.12 12.67 28.06
CA PRO A 114 -4.24 13.59 28.25
C PRO A 114 -3.67 14.96 28.69
N PRO A 115 -4.25 16.09 28.25
CA PRO A 115 -3.96 17.36 28.91
C PRO A 115 -4.44 17.27 30.36
N SER A 116 -3.50 17.27 31.30
CA SER A 116 -3.73 17.58 32.72
C SER A 116 -3.94 19.08 32.91
#